data_AF-A0A1X9ZIF7-F1
#
_entry.id   AF-A0A1X9ZIF7-F1
#
_cell.length_a   1.000
_cell.length_b   1.000
_cell.length_c   1.000
_cell.angle_alpha   90.00
_cell.angle_beta   90.00
_cell.angle_gamma   90.00
#
_symmetry.space_group_name_H-M   'P 1'
#
loop_
_entity.id
_entity.type
_entity.pdbx_description
1 polymer ?
#
loop_
_entity_poly.entity_id
_entity_poly.type
_entity_poly.pdbx_seq_one_letter_code
_entity_poly.pdbx_strand_id
1 'polypeptide(L)' 'MILALIIILLIAPQTPKENFLLTEFHESGLFSNYAESKHFLTWLTWFTIFLFLLTHLIK' A
#
# COMPACT_ATOMS: atom_id res chain seq x y z
N MET A 1 -15.43 0.72 7.26
CA MET A 1 -15.72 0.22 5.90
C MET A 1 -14.74 0.75 4.87
N ILE A 2 -14.58 2.07 4.69
CA ILE A 2 -13.65 2.67 3.71
C ILE A 2 -12.20 2.19 3.90
N LEU A 3 -11.71 2.20 5.15
CA LEU A 3 -10.33 1.78 5.47
C LEU A 3 -10.06 0.31 5.08
N ALA A 4 -11.07 -0.57 5.20
CA ALA A 4 -10.96 -1.97 4.82
C ALA A 4 -10.83 -2.13 3.29
N LEU A 5 -11.57 -1.34 2.51
CA LEU A 5 -11.47 -1.34 1.05
C LEU A 5 -10.09 -0.86 0.57
N ILE A 6 -9.55 0.17 1.21
CA ILE A 6 -8.18 0.67 0.92
C ILE A 6 -7.15 -0.42 1.19
N ILE A 7 -7.27 -1.12 2.32
CA ILE A 7 -6.35 -2.21 2.68
C ILE A 7 -6.42 -3.36 1.67
N ILE A 8 -7.62 -3.73 1.23
CA ILE A 8 -7.77 -4.76 0.19
C ILE A 8 -7.06 -4.31 -1.09
N LEU A 9 -7.23 -3.05 -1.52
CA LEU A 9 -6.56 -2.52 -2.71
C LEU A 9 -5.04 -2.51 -2.59
N LEU A 10 -4.50 -2.20 -1.40
CA LEU A 10 -3.05 -2.20 -1.14
C LEU A 10 -2.46 -3.62 -1.05
N ILE A 11 -3.20 -4.59 -0.49
CA ILE A 11 -2.72 -5.96 -0.26
C ILE A 11 -3.00 -6.90 -1.43
N ALA A 12 -4.13 -6.74 -2.14
CA ALA A 12 -4.55 -7.66 -3.20
C ALA A 12 -3.48 -7.92 -4.28
N PRO A 13 -2.67 -6.93 -4.71
CA PRO A 13 -1.60 -7.17 -5.67
C PRO A 13 -0.40 -7.84 -4.97
N GLN A 14 -0.36 -9.16 -4.98
CA GLN A 14 0.65 -9.97 -4.28
C GLN A 14 1.94 -10.18 -5.09
N THR A 15 1.92 -9.99 -6.42
CA THR A 15 3.10 -10.23 -7.28
C THR A 15 3.61 -8.93 -7.91
N PRO A 16 4.95 -8.74 -8.04
CA PRO A 16 5.53 -7.50 -8.60
C PRO A 16 5.07 -7.19 -10.02
N LYS A 17 4.75 -8.21 -10.82
CA LYS A 17 4.26 -8.06 -12.20
C LYS A 17 2.82 -7.56 -12.29
N GLU A 18 2.02 -7.83 -11.27
CA GLU A 18 0.59 -7.49 -11.23
C GLU A 18 0.32 -6.33 -10.26
N ASN A 19 1.34 -5.85 -9.56
CA ASN A 19 1.22 -4.72 -8.64
C ASN A 19 1.16 -3.41 -9.41
N PHE A 20 0.00 -3.13 -10.00
CA PHE A 20 -0.26 -1.93 -10.79
C PHE A 20 0.02 -0.65 -9.98
N LEU A 21 -0.23 -0.65 -8.66
CA LEU A 21 0.06 0.49 -7.78
C LEU A 21 1.56 0.78 -7.70
N LEU A 22 2.37 -0.27 -7.63
CA LEU A 22 3.82 -0.13 -7.63
C LEU A 22 4.34 0.39 -8.97
N THR A 23 3.79 -0.11 -10.09
CA THR A 23 4.09 0.41 -11.43
C THR A 23 3.70 1.87 -11.56
N GLU A 24 2.47 2.24 -11.20
CA GLU A 24 1.99 3.63 -11.22
C GLU A 24 2.84 4.55 -10.34
N PHE A 25 3.21 4.12 -9.13
CA PHE A 25 4.11 4.90 -8.29
C PHE A 25 5.49 5.07 -8.91
N HIS A 26 6.03 4.07 -9.58
CA HIS A 26 7.32 4.19 -10.26
C HIS A 26 7.22 5.11 -11.48
N GLU A 27 6.19 4.94 -12.31
CA GLU A 27 5.98 5.70 -13.55
C GLU A 27 5.56 7.16 -13.29
N SER A 28 4.98 7.47 -12.14
CA SER A 28 4.63 8.83 -11.73
C SER A 28 5.83 9.78 -11.57
N GLY A 29 7.06 9.24 -11.44
CA GLY A 29 8.26 10.03 -11.17
C GLY A 29 8.37 10.59 -9.75
N LEU A 30 7.46 10.20 -8.84
CA LEU A 30 7.49 10.61 -7.42
C LEU A 30 8.65 9.99 -6.63
N PHE A 31 9.18 8.86 -7.11
CA PHE A 31 10.25 8.11 -6.46
C PHE A 31 11.44 7.96 -7.41
N SER A 32 12.64 7.93 -6.86
CA SER A 32 13.89 7.90 -7.62
C SER A 32 14.09 6.59 -8.37
N ASN A 33 13.52 5.50 -7.86
CA ASN A 33 13.59 4.17 -8.44
C ASN A 33 12.46 3.25 -7.94
N TYR A 34 12.31 2.10 -8.60
CA TYR A 34 11.31 1.09 -8.27
C TYR A 34 11.44 0.54 -6.83
N ALA A 35 12.66 0.43 -6.30
CA ALA A 35 12.86 -0.06 -4.95
C ALA A 35 12.32 0.92 -3.89
N GLU A 36 12.46 2.22 -4.14
CA GLU A 36 11.89 3.27 -3.29
C GLU A 36 10.36 3.26 -3.34
N SER A 37 9.75 3.14 -4.53
CA SER A 37 8.30 2.98 -4.69
C SER A 37 7.78 1.75 -3.93
N LYS A 38 8.52 0.63 -4.00
CA LYS A 38 8.19 -0.62 -3.29
C LYS A 38 8.26 -0.45 -1.78
N HIS A 39 9.30 0.22 -1.30
CA HIS A 39 9.49 0.49 0.12
C HIS A 39 8.35 1.37 0.64
N PHE A 40 8.00 2.43 -0.08
CA PHE A 40 6.89 3.32 0.27
C PHE A 40 5.55 2.57 0.28
N LEU A 41 5.24 1.78 -0.75
CA LEU A 41 3.98 1.02 -0.81
C LEU A 41 3.89 0.00 0.33
N THR A 42 5.01 -0.64 0.69
CA THR A 42 5.08 -1.57 1.82
C THR A 42 4.83 -0.84 3.14
N TRP A 43 5.50 0.30 3.36
CA TRP A 43 5.29 1.13 4.53
C TRP A 43 3.83 1.62 4.64
N LEU A 44 3.24 2.09 3.53
CA LEU A 44 1.86 2.56 3.47
C LEU A 44 0.86 1.44 3.79
N THR A 45 1.14 0.22 3.30
CA THR A 45 0.33 -0.97 3.60
C THR A 45 0.36 -1.29 5.09
N TRP A 46 1.54 -1.35 5.71
CA TRP A 46 1.66 -1.59 7.15
C TRP A 46 1.04 -0.48 7.99
N PHE A 47 1.23 0.78 7.59
CA PHE A 47 0.63 1.93 8.26
C PHE A 47 -0.89 1.87 8.22
N THR A 48 -1.49 1.53 7.08
CA THR A 48 -2.96 1.42 6.95
C THR A 48 -3.53 0.23 7.72
N ILE A 49 -2.85 -0.92 7.73
CA ILE A 49 -3.21 -2.06 8.60
C ILE A 49 -3.15 -1.62 10.07
N PHE A 50 -2.08 -0.95 10.49
CA PHE A 50 -1.94 -0.45 11.86
C PHE A 50 -3.09 0.50 12.24
N LEU A 51 -3.45 1.45 11.38
CA LEU A 51 -4.59 2.33 11.60
C LEU A 51 -5.92 1.57 11.69
N PHE A 52 -6.10 0.53 10.87
CA PHE A 52 -7.30 -0.31 10.93
C PHE A 52 -7.42 -1.05 12.25
N LEU A 53 -6.33 -1.66 12.69
CA LEU A 53 -6.26 -2.34 13.98
C LEU A 53 -6.50 -1.35 15.12
N LEU A 54 -5.84 -0.20 15.12
CA LEU A 54 -6.03 0.85 16.12
C LEU A 54 -7.50 1.27 16.24
N THR A 55 -8.17 1.51 15.10
CA THR A 55 -9.58 1.95 15.09
C THR A 55 -10.59 0.87 15.45
N HIS A 56 -10.26 -0.42 15.27
CA HIS A 56 -11.14 -1.55 15.60
C HIS A 56 -10.88 -2.15 16.97
N LEU A 57 -9.66 -2.07 17.50
CA LEU A 57 -9.29 -2.60 18.82
C LEU A 57 -9.46 -1.60 19.96
N ILE A 58 -9.40 -0.28 19.68
CA ILE A 58 -9.64 0.77 20.69
C ILE A 58 -11.14 1.07 20.85
N LYS A 59 -11.99 0.48 20.01
CA LYS A 59 -13.46 0.55 20.14
C LYS A 59 -14.01 -0.66 20.88
#